data_AF-A0A955IAV1-F1
#
_entry.id   AF-A0A955IAV1-F1
#
_cell.length_a   1.000
_cell.length_b   1.000
_cell.length_c   1.000
_cell.angle_alpha   90.00
_cell.angle_beta   90.00
_cell.angle_gamma   90.00
#
_symmetry.space_group_name_H-M   'P 1'
#
loop_
_entity.id
_entity.type
_entity.pdbx_description
1 polymer ?
#
loop_
_entity_poly.entity_id
_entity_poly.type
_entity_poly.pdbx_seq_one_letter_code
_entity_poly.pdbx_strand_id
1 'polypeptide(L)'
;MSCHLFCREISLVTNVPASSFVPAPKVDSSVLLFATAGLNDEEIIYKQKILQLASHGFKEPRKKMISNLAKYGKWGESELLKILNQLSLNENLRAEDLSVENWGDLYQAIVK
;
A
#
# COMPACT_ATOMS: atom_id res chain seq x y z
N MET A 1 -3.05 -2.13 -1.26
CA MET A 1 -2.58 -0.75 -1.04
C MET A 1 -2.96 0.21 -2.18
N SER A 2 -2.59 -0.04 -3.45
CA SER A 2 -2.87 0.89 -4.57
C SER A 2 -4.35 1.33 -4.65
N CYS A 3 -5.30 0.39 -4.69
CA CYS A 3 -6.71 0.71 -4.76
C CYS A 3 -7.22 1.60 -3.60
N HIS A 4 -6.70 1.43 -2.39
CA HIS A 4 -7.11 2.22 -1.22
C HIS A 4 -6.61 3.66 -1.28
N LEU A 5 -5.58 3.95 -2.10
CA LEU A 5 -5.10 5.32 -2.30
C LEU A 5 -5.99 6.10 -3.28
N PHE A 6 -6.50 5.45 -4.33
CA PHE A 6 -7.17 6.11 -5.45
C PHE A 6 -8.70 5.95 -5.46
N CYS A 7 -9.23 5.01 -4.69
CA CYS A 7 -10.66 4.79 -4.55
C CYS A 7 -11.15 5.37 -3.23
N ARG A 8 -12.31 6.05 -3.26
CA ARG A 8 -13.00 6.50 -2.04
C ARG A 8 -13.64 5.33 -1.30
N GLU A 9 -14.06 4.32 -2.05
CA GLU A 9 -14.77 3.15 -1.54
C GLU A 9 -14.49 1.96 -2.45
N ILE A 10 -14.31 0.80 -1.84
CA ILE A 10 -14.23 -0.49 -2.53
C ILE A 10 -15.18 -1.43 -1.82
N SER A 11 -16.13 -1.99 -2.55
CA SER A 11 -17.15 -2.87 -1.96
C SER A 11 -17.34 -4.13 -2.79
N LEU A 12 -17.59 -5.25 -2.09
CA LEU A 12 -18.00 -6.50 -2.71
C LEU A 12 -19.46 -6.38 -3.13
N VAL A 13 -19.71 -6.44 -4.43
CA VAL A 13 -21.08 -6.39 -4.97
C VAL A 13 -21.72 -7.77 -4.84
N THR A 14 -21.02 -8.81 -5.29
CA THR A 14 -21.49 -10.20 -5.19
C THR A 14 -20.37 -11.20 -5.43
N ASN A 15 -20.56 -12.43 -4.96
CA ASN A 15 -19.77 -13.59 -5.36
C ASN A 15 -20.49 -14.32 -6.49
N VAL A 16 -19.72 -14.79 -7.47
CA VAL A 16 -20.21 -15.46 -8.68
C VAL A 16 -19.61 -16.86 -8.72
N PRO A 17 -20.42 -17.92 -8.60
CA PRO A 17 -19.91 -19.28 -8.62
C PRO A 17 -19.35 -19.66 -10.00
N ALA A 18 -18.36 -20.55 -10.05
CA ALA A 18 -17.75 -21.02 -11.30
C ALA A 18 -18.77 -21.60 -12.30
N SER A 19 -19.85 -22.22 -11.79
CA SER A 19 -20.93 -22.79 -12.60
C SER A 19 -21.71 -21.76 -13.42
N SER A 20 -21.55 -20.46 -13.14
CA SER A 20 -22.18 -19.39 -13.91
C SER A 20 -21.44 -19.04 -15.22
N PHE A 21 -20.31 -19.69 -15.52
CA PHE A 21 -19.49 -19.44 -16.72
C PHE A 21 -19.45 -20.66 -17.66
N VAL A 22 -19.21 -20.41 -18.95
CA VAL A 22 -19.05 -21.46 -19.98
C VAL A 22 -17.80 -21.20 -20.82
N PRO A 23 -16.80 -22.11 -20.83
CA PRO A 23 -16.67 -23.25 -19.92
C PRO A 23 -16.47 -22.80 -18.46
N ALA A 24 -16.88 -23.62 -17.50
CA ALA A 24 -16.74 -23.32 -16.09
C ALA A 24 -15.24 -23.32 -15.65
N PRO A 25 -14.75 -22.26 -14.96
CA PRO A 25 -13.41 -22.22 -14.40
C PRO A 25 -13.25 -23.13 -13.17
N LYS A 26 -12.03 -23.24 -12.63
CA LYS A 26 -11.70 -24.05 -11.43
C LYS A 26 -11.98 -23.35 -10.09
N VAL A 27 -12.28 -22.07 -10.12
CA VAL A 27 -12.42 -21.21 -8.94
C VAL A 27 -13.62 -20.30 -9.11
N ASP A 28 -14.23 -19.90 -7.99
CA ASP A 28 -15.27 -18.89 -7.97
C ASP A 28 -14.71 -17.50 -8.27
N SER A 29 -15.60 -16.58 -8.64
CA SER A 29 -15.28 -15.18 -8.92
C SER A 29 -16.00 -14.25 -7.96
N SER A 30 -15.58 -12.99 -7.91
CA SER A 30 -16.25 -11.92 -7.16
C SER A 30 -16.31 -10.67 -8.01
N VAL A 31 -17.43 -9.95 -7.94
CA VAL A 31 -17.60 -8.63 -8.55
C VAL A 31 -17.34 -7.57 -7.50
N LEU A 32 -16.34 -6.73 -7.74
CA LEU A 32 -15.98 -5.62 -6.87
C LEU A 32 -16.34 -4.29 -7.54
N LEU A 33 -16.92 -3.37 -6.78
CA LEU A 33 -17.13 -1.98 -7.17
C LEU A 33 -15.96 -1.15 -6.66
N PHE A 34 -15.36 -0.36 -7.54
CA PHE A 34 -14.33 0.62 -7.20
C PHE A 34 -14.89 2.02 -7.48
N ALA A 35 -15.25 2.75 -6.43
CA ALA A 35 -15.64 4.15 -6.58
C ALA A 35 -14.39 5.03 -6.51
N THR A 36 -14.08 5.75 -7.58
CA THR A 36 -12.90 6.63 -7.63
C THR A 36 -13.08 7.87 -6.75
N ALA A 37 -11.97 8.40 -6.22
CA ALA A 37 -12.01 9.52 -5.28
C ALA A 37 -12.13 10.91 -5.93
N GLY A 38 -12.11 11.03 -7.26
CA GLY A 38 -12.22 12.33 -7.94
C GLY A 38 -11.06 13.29 -7.62
N LEU A 39 -9.84 12.77 -7.62
CA LEU A 39 -8.63 13.48 -7.21
C LEU A 39 -8.16 14.48 -8.27
N ASN A 40 -7.56 15.59 -7.83
CA ASN A 40 -6.84 16.51 -8.70
C ASN A 40 -5.40 16.02 -9.00
N ASP A 41 -4.71 16.70 -9.93
CA ASP A 41 -3.37 16.30 -10.38
C ASP A 41 -2.32 16.26 -9.25
N GLU A 42 -2.37 17.23 -8.31
CA GLU A 42 -1.44 17.29 -7.19
C GLU A 42 -1.65 16.11 -6.23
N GLU A 43 -2.91 15.78 -5.92
CA GLU A 43 -3.27 14.63 -5.09
C GLU A 43 -2.85 13.31 -5.74
N ILE A 44 -3.02 13.18 -7.06
CA ILE A 44 -2.59 12.01 -7.83
C ILE A 44 -1.08 11.84 -7.71
N ILE A 45 -0.31 12.90 -7.96
CA ILE A 45 1.15 12.87 -7.88
C ILE A 45 1.59 12.50 -6.46
N TYR A 46 0.98 13.10 -5.43
CA TYR A 46 1.28 12.79 -4.03
C TYR A 46 1.04 11.30 -3.70
N LYS A 47 -0.11 10.75 -4.07
CA LYS A 47 -0.45 9.34 -3.86
C LYS A 47 0.43 8.38 -4.67
N GLN A 48 0.86 8.78 -5.87
CA GLN A 48 1.83 8.01 -6.66
C GLN A 48 3.19 7.91 -5.95
N LYS A 49 3.65 8.99 -5.31
CA LYS A 49 4.90 8.97 -4.54
C LYS A 49 4.80 8.09 -3.30
N ILE A 50 3.66 8.10 -2.61
CA ILE A 50 3.38 7.14 -1.51
C ILE A 50 3.43 5.70 -2.04
N LEU A 51 2.77 5.43 -3.16
CA LEU A 51 2.77 4.09 -3.74
C LEU A 51 4.19 3.65 -4.15
N GLN A 52 5.00 4.57 -4.67
CA GLN A 52 6.39 4.32 -5.01
C GLN A 52 7.22 4.01 -3.76
N LEU A 53 7.11 4.81 -2.70
CA LEU A 53 7.76 4.55 -1.41
C LEU A 53 7.41 3.14 -0.93
N ALA A 54 6.12 2.85 -0.86
CA ALA A 54 5.63 1.61 -0.32
C ALA A 54 6.01 0.42 -1.22
N SER A 55 6.14 0.60 -2.53
CA SER A 55 6.65 -0.43 -3.45
C SER A 55 8.07 -0.90 -3.09
N HIS A 56 8.91 -0.03 -2.54
CA HIS A 56 10.22 -0.43 -2.01
C HIS A 56 10.06 -1.27 -0.75
N GLY A 57 9.16 -0.89 0.15
CA GLY A 57 8.83 -1.65 1.36
C GLY A 57 8.34 -3.07 1.08
N PHE A 58 7.58 -3.28 0.00
CA PHE A 58 7.05 -4.60 -0.39
C PHE A 58 8.01 -5.45 -1.24
N LYS A 59 9.25 -5.02 -1.51
CA LYS A 59 10.19 -5.77 -2.39
C LYS A 59 10.54 -7.17 -1.89
N GLU A 60 10.73 -7.33 -0.58
CA GLU A 60 10.95 -8.64 0.06
C GLU A 60 9.93 -8.80 1.20
N PRO A 61 8.71 -9.31 0.94
CA PRO A 61 7.56 -9.20 1.86
C PRO A 61 7.77 -9.78 3.27
N ARG A 62 8.65 -10.77 3.40
CA ARG A 62 8.93 -11.43 4.68
C ARG A 62 9.97 -10.69 5.54
N LYS A 63 10.65 -9.67 4.99
CA LYS A 63 11.63 -8.85 5.74
C LYS A 63 10.94 -7.67 6.42
N LYS A 64 11.61 -7.12 7.43
CA LYS A 64 11.21 -5.85 8.05
C LYS A 64 11.14 -4.77 6.98
N MET A 65 10.13 -3.92 7.06
CA MET A 65 9.95 -2.80 6.15
C MET A 65 11.21 -1.93 6.10
N ILE A 66 11.81 -1.62 7.25
CA ILE A 66 12.99 -0.75 7.33
C ILE A 66 14.18 -1.31 6.55
N SER A 67 14.41 -2.63 6.60
CA SER A 67 15.47 -3.28 5.83
C SER A 67 15.22 -3.18 4.32
N ASN A 68 13.96 -3.27 3.89
CA ASN A 68 13.60 -3.09 2.50
C ASN A 68 13.75 -1.63 2.05
N LEU A 69 13.31 -0.67 2.86
CA LEU A 69 13.44 0.76 2.56
C LEU A 69 14.92 1.18 2.49
N ALA A 70 15.75 0.73 3.43
CA ALA A 70 17.19 1.02 3.40
C ALA A 70 17.88 0.44 2.15
N LYS A 71 17.55 -0.81 1.79
CA LYS A 71 18.16 -1.51 0.66
C LYS A 71 17.69 -0.98 -0.71
N TYR A 72 16.38 -0.82 -0.90
CA TYR A 72 15.80 -0.53 -2.21
C TYR A 72 15.51 0.95 -2.44
N GLY A 73 15.23 1.68 -1.36
CA GLY A 73 14.97 3.11 -1.41
C GLY A 73 16.19 4.00 -1.12
N LYS A 74 17.30 3.39 -0.70
CA LYS A 74 18.59 4.05 -0.42
C LYS A 74 18.54 5.08 0.73
N TRP A 75 17.61 4.90 1.67
CA TRP A 75 17.56 5.69 2.91
C TRP A 75 18.49 5.11 3.97
N GLY A 76 19.00 5.95 4.87
CA GLY A 76 19.80 5.48 6.00
C GLY A 76 18.94 4.76 7.03
N GLU A 77 19.36 3.57 7.48
CA GLU A 77 18.60 2.81 8.48
C GLU A 77 18.46 3.56 9.81
N SER A 78 19.50 4.31 10.22
CA SER A 78 19.46 5.12 11.43
C SER A 78 18.48 6.30 11.34
N GLU A 79 18.29 6.87 10.16
CA GLU A 79 17.33 7.94 9.89
C GLU A 79 15.91 7.39 9.89
N LEU A 80 15.69 6.27 9.20
CA LEU A 80 14.41 5.58 9.20
C LEU A 80 13.99 5.17 10.62
N LEU A 81 14.91 4.67 11.46
CA LEU A 81 14.60 4.36 12.87
C LEU A 81 14.14 5.59 13.65
N LYS A 82 14.76 6.76 13.43
CA LYS A 82 14.32 8.02 14.08
C LYS A 82 12.92 8.41 13.62
N ILE A 83 12.65 8.31 12.32
CA ILE A 83 11.32 8.61 11.76
C ILE A 83 10.26 7.66 12.31
N LEU A 84 10.53 6.34 12.34
CA LEU A 84 9.59 5.37 12.91
C LEU A 84 9.29 5.67 14.39
N ASN A 85 10.32 6.00 15.18
CA ASN A 85 10.13 6.40 16.57
C ASN A 85 9.29 7.67 16.72
N GLN A 86 9.49 8.68 15.86
CA GLN A 86 8.67 9.90 15.84
C GLN A 86 7.20 9.60 15.51
N LEU A 87 6.95 8.65 14.61
CA LEU A 87 5.62 8.19 14.22
C LEU A 87 5.04 7.13 15.18
N SER A 88 5.74 6.79 16.27
CA SER A 88 5.35 5.73 17.20
C SER A 88 5.12 4.36 16.53
N LEU A 89 5.87 4.07 15.47
CA LEU A 89 5.82 2.82 14.71
C LEU A 89 6.91 1.85 15.16
N ASN A 90 6.57 0.57 15.26
CA ASN A 90 7.53 -0.47 15.65
C ASN A 90 8.51 -0.76 14.49
N GLU A 91 9.81 -0.78 14.79
CA GLU A 91 10.88 -1.08 13.83
C GLU A 91 10.80 -2.48 13.20
N ASN A 92 10.08 -3.41 13.83
CA ASN A 92 9.92 -4.79 13.38
C ASN A 92 8.75 -5.00 12.43
N LEU A 93 7.98 -3.94 12.11
CA LEU A 93 6.86 -4.02 11.18
C LEU A 93 7.32 -4.48 9.79
N ARG A 94 6.51 -5.32 9.17
CA ARG A 94 6.57 -5.62 7.73
C ARG A 94 5.74 -4.59 6.98
N ALA A 95 5.96 -4.51 5.67
CA ALA A 95 5.25 -3.55 4.83
C ALA A 95 3.72 -3.76 4.84
N GLU A 96 3.27 -5.01 4.98
CA GLU A 96 1.85 -5.39 5.10
C GLU A 96 1.19 -4.98 6.41
N ASP A 97 1.98 -4.71 7.46
CA ASP A 97 1.46 -4.31 8.77
C ASP A 97 1.13 -2.79 8.83
N LEU A 98 1.58 -2.01 7.84
CA LEU A 98 1.32 -0.57 7.79
C LEU A 98 -0.01 -0.27 7.09
N SER A 99 -0.81 0.62 7.70
CA SER A 99 -1.97 1.20 7.06
C SER A 99 -1.57 2.20 5.96
N VAL A 100 -2.54 2.59 5.13
CA VAL A 100 -2.32 3.56 4.05
C VAL A 100 -1.94 4.93 4.62
N GLU A 101 -2.52 5.30 5.75
CA GLU A 101 -2.25 6.53 6.49
C GLU A 101 -0.79 6.53 6.99
N ASN A 102 -0.34 5.43 7.60
CA ASN A 102 1.05 5.28 8.05
C ASN A 102 2.05 5.45 6.90
N TRP A 103 1.73 4.95 5.70
CA TRP A 103 2.56 5.16 4.51
C TRP A 103 2.59 6.63 4.06
N GLY A 104 1.48 7.35 4.21
CA GLY A 104 1.41 8.79 3.99
C GLY A 104 2.26 9.58 4.98
N ASP A 105 2.14 9.28 6.27
CA ASP A 105 2.92 9.92 7.33
C ASP A 105 4.42 9.66 7.17
N LEU A 106 4.78 8.43 6.83
CA LEU A 106 6.17 8.06 6.54
C LEU A 106 6.72 8.83 5.33
N TYR A 107 5.94 8.95 4.25
CA TYR A 107 6.35 9.73 3.08
C TYR A 107 6.56 11.22 3.44
N GLN A 108 5.65 11.82 4.22
CA GLN A 108 5.81 13.21 4.67
C GLN A 108 7.05 13.40 5.56
N ALA A 109 7.35 12.45 6.43
CA ALA A 109 8.52 12.52 7.31
C ALA A 109 9.85 12.33 6.58
N ILE A 110 9.87 11.58 5.47
CA ILE A 110 11.07 11.36 4.64
C ILE A 110 11.38 12.57 3.74
N VAL A 111 10.35 13.29 3.28
CA VAL A 111 10.51 14.40 2.32
C VAL A 111 10.70 15.76 3.01
N LYS A 112 10.46 15.83 4.32
CA LYS A 112 10.82 16.99 5.16
C LYS A 112 12.33 17.14 5.30
#